data_AF-A0A3B8VXV3-F1
#
_entry.id   AF-A0A3B8VXV3-F1
#
_cell.length_a   1.000
_cell.length_b   1.000
_cell.length_c   1.000
_cell.angle_alpha   90.00
_cell.angle_beta   90.00
_cell.angle_gamma   90.00
#
_symmetry.space_group_name_H-M   'P 1'
#
loop_
_entity.id
_entity.type
_entity.pdbx_description
1 polymer ?
#
loop_
_entity_poly.entity_id
_entity_poly.type
_entity_poly.pdbx_seq_one_letter_code
_entity_poly.pdbx_strand_id
1 'polypeptide(L)' 'MKLDRTIEPEIKTIDHIDFPQLQTIDLPNGVSLHYLNMGDQDVVRIDLMFGAGRYDQDVLFQA' A
#
# COMPACT_ATOMS: atom_id res chain seq x y z
N MET A 1 -25.48 31.69 6.80
CA MET A 1 -26.48 30.62 7.10
C MET A 1 -25.94 29.83 8.28
N LYS A 2 -26.71 29.68 9.37
CA LYS A 2 -26.30 28.96 10.58
C LYS A 2 -26.91 27.55 10.52
N LEU A 3 -26.07 26.52 10.60
CA LEU A 3 -26.52 25.12 10.65
C LEU A 3 -27.35 24.91 11.92
N ASP A 4 -28.57 24.39 11.76
CA ASP A 4 -29.42 24.00 12.89
C ASP A 4 -28.90 22.68 13.47
N ARG A 5 -28.48 22.72 14.73
CA ARG A 5 -27.90 21.55 15.43
C ARG A 5 -28.95 20.67 16.12
N THR A 6 -30.23 20.99 15.95
CA THR A 6 -31.34 20.20 16.48
C THR A 6 -31.85 19.16 15.49
N ILE A 7 -31.51 19.30 14.22
CA ILE A 7 -31.88 18.38 13.14
C ILE A 7 -30.73 17.39 12.95
N GLU A 8 -31.05 16.10 12.96
CA GLU A 8 -30.07 15.06 12.66
C GLU A 8 -29.65 15.08 11.19
N PRO A 9 -28.40 14.72 10.86
CA PRO A 9 -28.01 14.50 9.48
C PRO A 9 -28.78 13.33 8.86
N GLU A 10 -29.02 13.40 7.57
CA GLU A 10 -29.55 12.27 6.80
C GLU A 10 -28.58 11.08 6.87
N ILE A 11 -29.11 9.88 7.16
CA ILE A 11 -28.34 8.63 7.14
C ILE A 11 -28.05 8.28 5.68
N LYS A 12 -26.78 8.30 5.30
CA LYS A 12 -26.32 7.89 3.97
C LYS A 12 -25.68 6.51 4.03
N THR A 13 -25.97 5.67 3.04
CA THR A 13 -25.21 4.45 2.79
C THR A 13 -23.82 4.80 2.27
N ILE A 14 -22.85 3.90 2.44
CA ILE A 14 -21.54 4.06 1.81
C ILE A 14 -21.72 3.77 0.32
N ASP A 15 -21.70 4.82 -0.49
CA ASP A 15 -21.90 4.68 -1.94
C ASP A 15 -20.58 4.37 -2.68
N HIS A 16 -19.45 4.86 -2.17
CA HIS A 16 -18.13 4.65 -2.75
C HIS A 16 -17.01 4.63 -1.69
N ILE A 17 -15.98 3.82 -1.95
CA ILE A 17 -14.73 3.78 -1.17
C ILE A 17 -13.58 3.97 -2.16
N ASP A 18 -12.82 5.04 -1.98
CA ASP A 18 -11.62 5.30 -2.75
C ASP A 18 -10.45 4.49 -2.19
N PHE A 19 -9.96 3.52 -2.97
CA PHE A 19 -8.74 2.79 -2.64
C PHE A 19 -7.52 3.47 -3.28
N PRO A 20 -6.38 3.49 -2.59
CA PRO A 20 -5.15 4.00 -3.17
C PRO A 20 -4.74 3.13 -4.37
N GLN A 21 -4.47 3.78 -5.50
CA GLN A 21 -4.07 3.10 -6.72
C GLN A 21 -2.60 2.66 -6.61
N LEU A 22 -2.33 1.38 -6.85
CA LEU A 22 -0.98 0.85 -6.96
C LEU A 22 -0.26 1.48 -8.17
N GLN A 23 0.93 2.01 -7.93
CA GLN A 23 1.82 2.50 -8.98
C GLN A 23 2.99 1.54 -9.15
N THR A 24 3.42 1.33 -10.40
CA THR A 24 4.54 0.45 -10.73
C THR A 24 5.47 1.19 -11.68
N ILE A 25 6.77 1.16 -11.38
CA ILE A 25 7.82 1.64 -12.27
C ILE A 25 8.92 0.58 -12.40
N ASP A 26 9.51 0.47 -13.58
CA ASP A 26 10.69 -0.36 -13.78
C ASP A 26 11.94 0.50 -13.59
N LEU A 27 12.79 0.10 -12.65
CA LEU A 27 14.05 0.77 -12.38
C LEU A 27 15.07 0.44 -13.49
N PRO A 28 16.09 1.28 -13.72
CA PRO A 28 17.08 1.06 -14.80
C PRO A 28 17.86 -0.26 -14.69
N ASN A 29 17.89 -0.87 -13.51
CA ASN A 29 18.51 -2.17 -13.26
C ASN A 29 17.57 -3.37 -13.53
N GLY A 30 16.35 -3.12 -14.03
CA GLY A 30 15.36 -4.15 -14.36
C GLY A 30 14.47 -4.60 -13.20
N VAL A 31 14.55 -3.97 -12.03
CA VAL A 31 13.69 -4.30 -10.88
C VAL A 31 12.40 -3.47 -10.95
N SER A 32 11.24 -4.13 -10.84
CA SER A 32 9.96 -3.44 -10.70
C SER A 32 9.76 -2.96 -9.27
N LEU A 33 9.51 -1.65 -9.11
CA LEU A 33 9.13 -1.03 -7.84
C LEU A 33 7.62 -0.79 -7.83
N HIS A 34 6.94 -1.41 -6.88
CA HIS A 34 5.53 -1.17 -6.60
C HIS A 34 5.38 -0.26 -5.39
N TYR A 35 4.64 0.83 -5.52
CA TYR A 35 4.42 1.75 -4.41
C TYR A 35 2.97 2.24 -4.32
N LEU A 36 2.54 2.46 -3.08
CA LEU A 36 1.28 3.11 -2.75
C LEU A 36 1.61 4.43 -2.06
N ASN A 37 1.21 5.54 -2.67
CA ASN A 37 1.35 6.85 -2.05
C ASN A 37 0.09 7.14 -1.23
N MET A 38 0.12 6.83 0.06
CA MET A 38 -0.99 7.02 0.99
C MET A 38 -0.74 8.20 1.93
N GLY A 39 -1.13 9.40 1.49
CA GLY A 39 -1.25 10.60 2.34
C GLY A 39 0.05 11.12 3.00
N ASP A 40 -0.11 12.00 3.99
CA ASP A 40 0.96 12.71 4.71
C ASP A 40 1.51 11.91 5.90
N GLN A 41 1.72 10.60 5.76
CA GLN A 41 2.31 9.82 6.85
C GLN A 41 3.83 10.06 6.90
N ASP A 42 4.38 10.39 8.08
CA ASP A 42 5.83 10.61 8.28
C ASP A 42 6.69 9.33 8.16
N VAL A 43 6.05 8.18 7.90
CA VAL A 43 6.69 6.87 7.90
C VAL A 43 6.47 6.15 6.58
N VAL A 44 7.51 5.48 6.10
CA VAL A 44 7.47 4.64 4.90
C VAL A 44 7.76 3.20 5.29
N ARG A 45 6.95 2.27 4.78
CA ARG A 45 7.22 0.84 4.86
C ARG A 45 7.86 0.39 3.54
N ILE A 46 8.95 -0.36 3.64
CA ILE A 46 9.66 -0.94 2.50
C ILE A 46 9.71 -2.45 2.72
N ASP A 47 9.19 -3.20 1.76
CA ASP A 47 9.32 -4.66 1.70
C ASP A 47 10.22 -5.01 0.50
N LEU A 48 11.21 -5.88 0.73
CA LEU A 48 12.12 -6.37 -0.32
C LEU A 48 11.83 -7.86 -0.54
N MET A 49 11.44 -8.21 -1.76
CA MET A 49 11.14 -9.59 -2.14
C MET A 49 12.18 -10.10 -3.13
N PHE A 50 12.81 -11.22 -2.78
CA PHE A 50 13.81 -11.87 -3.60
C PHE A 50 13.24 -13.17 -4.17
N GLY A 51 13.38 -13.37 -5.48
CA GLY A 51 13.07 -14.63 -6.15
C GLY A 51 14.13 -15.69 -5.90
N ALA A 52 14.51 -15.89 -4.63
CA ALA A 52 15.50 -16.85 -4.19
C ALA A 52 15.06 -17.46 -2.87
N GLY A 53 15.50 -18.69 -2.60
CA GLY A 53 15.22 -19.34 -1.33
C GLY A 53 15.96 -20.65 -1.19
N ARG A 54 15.41 -21.53 -0.35
CA ARG A 54 16.01 -22.83 -0.06
C ARG A 54 16.21 -23.71 -1.31
N TYR A 55 15.34 -23.57 -2.30
CA TYR A 55 15.44 -24.34 -3.55
C TYR A 55 16.66 -23.96 -4.39
N ASP A 56 17.18 -22.75 -4.22
CA ASP A 56 18.32 -22.22 -4.96
C ASP A 56 19.65 -22.42 -4.21
N GLN A 57 19.64 -23.18 -3.11
CA GLN A 57 20.83 -23.45 -2.31
C GLN A 57 21.57 -24.71 -2.80
N ASP A 58 22.84 -24.55 -3.17
CA ASP A 58 23.73 -25.68 -3.48
C ASP A 58 24.08 -26.52 -2.24
N VAL A 59 24.10 -25.88 -1.08
CA VAL A 59 24.43 -26.49 0.22
C VAL A 59 23.47 -26.01 1.29
N LEU A 60 23.02 -26.95 2.14
CA LEU A 60 22.18 -26.63 3.29
C LEU A 60 22.94 -25.72 4.25
N PHE A 61 22.27 -24.65 4.68
CA PHE A 61 22.76 -23.79 5.74
C PHE A 61 22.88 -24.64 7.04
N GLN A 62 24.10 -24.93 7.49
CA GLN A 62 24.31 -25.61 8.76
C GLN A 62 24.08 -24.60 9.90
N ALA A 63 23.18 -24.94 10.81
CA ALA A 63 22.89 -24.18 12.04
C ALA A 63 23.88 -24.55 13.16
#